data_AF-A0A8I1PY16-F1
#
_entry.id   AF-A0A8I1PY16-F1
#
_cell.length_a   1.000
_cell.length_b   1.000
_cell.length_c   1.000
_cell.angle_alpha   90.00
_cell.angle_beta   90.00
_cell.angle_gamma   90.00
#
_symmetry.space_group_name_H-M   'P 1'
#
loop_
_entity.id
_entity.type
_entity.pdbx_description
1 polymer ?
#
loop_
_entity_poly.entity_id
_entity_poly.type
_entity_poly.pdbx_seq_one_letter_code
_entity_poly.pdbx_strand_id
1 'polypeptide(L)'
;MVNCVICGIRPAVGKGEHVWPAWFLKDADAAGAPSFGWSSNGEALLNRDDEPLHFAERQRLLVPACRSCNATLDTRFEKPAKEIVRRLAPNSWVGDAEAREWAAVGLWFAKILLLATHPLAMHQHPKINKHRIIGDWETEHFSWLIDGTPPPPDLSLWAFRAEREKGTPTARVLLPKVVQLDDGSTTPFPMTMITLEGICLTLVYHPGWAIDHPLVAEGAAWELLHNTPEGDLADLPLLPFNAINWRRPNTVVLEDGLRLDGTLPPLGVITGSPIPGSLIDVIRAASF
;
A
#
# COMPACT_ATOMS: atom_id res chain seq x y z
N MET A 1 -21.09 6.73 -19.04
CA MET A 1 -19.76 7.38 -19.07
C MET A 1 -19.19 7.24 -17.66
N VAL A 2 -17.98 6.71 -17.50
CA VAL A 2 -17.38 6.51 -16.17
C VAL A 2 -16.63 7.77 -15.76
N ASN A 3 -16.85 8.26 -14.54
CA ASN A 3 -16.11 9.40 -14.00
C ASN A 3 -14.68 9.00 -13.61
N CYS A 4 -13.78 9.97 -13.60
CA CYS A 4 -12.42 9.81 -13.12
C CYS A 4 -12.43 9.44 -11.64
N VAL A 5 -11.79 8.32 -11.30
CA VAL A 5 -11.80 7.79 -9.92
C VAL A 5 -11.06 8.66 -8.92
N ILE A 6 -10.16 9.52 -9.41
CA ILE A 6 -9.32 10.37 -8.56
C ILE A 6 -10.07 11.63 -8.13
N CYS A 7 -10.84 12.25 -9.04
CA CYS A 7 -11.55 13.50 -8.75
C CYS A 7 -13.06 13.34 -8.57
N GLY A 8 -13.65 12.20 -8.95
CA GLY A 8 -15.10 11.96 -8.93
C GLY A 8 -15.94 12.80 -9.91
N ILE A 9 -15.38 13.89 -10.46
CA ILE A 9 -16.13 14.94 -11.16
C ILE A 9 -16.02 14.82 -12.69
N ARG A 10 -14.80 14.78 -13.24
CA ARG A 10 -14.58 14.83 -14.69
C ARG A 10 -14.71 13.43 -15.32
N PRO A 11 -15.20 13.31 -16.55
CA PRO A 11 -15.25 12.01 -17.23
C PRO A 11 -13.84 11.45 -17.45
N ALA A 12 -13.71 10.12 -17.33
CA ALA A 12 -12.49 9.42 -17.71
C ALA A 12 -12.29 9.47 -19.24
N VAL A 13 -11.03 9.49 -19.68
CA VAL A 13 -10.69 9.57 -21.11
C VAL A 13 -9.65 8.52 -21.51
N GLY A 14 -9.70 8.09 -22.78
CA GLY A 14 -8.73 7.14 -23.33
C GLY A 14 -8.73 5.79 -22.60
N LYS A 15 -7.54 5.25 -22.34
CA LYS A 15 -7.34 4.00 -21.59
C LYS A 15 -7.33 4.21 -20.07
N GLY A 16 -7.44 5.44 -19.58
CA GLY A 16 -7.27 5.80 -18.17
C GLY A 16 -5.81 6.00 -17.77
N GLU A 17 -5.57 5.99 -16.46
CA GLU A 17 -4.26 6.13 -15.82
C GLU A 17 -3.64 4.75 -15.60
N HIS A 18 -2.34 4.62 -15.84
CA HIS A 18 -1.63 3.40 -15.45
C HIS A 18 -1.33 3.46 -13.95
N VAL A 19 -1.69 2.41 -13.22
CA VAL A 19 -1.34 2.30 -11.79
C VAL A 19 0.18 2.34 -11.65
N TRP A 20 0.86 1.41 -12.32
CA TRP A 20 2.30 1.45 -12.54
C TRP A 20 2.63 2.33 -13.74
N PRO A 21 3.50 3.34 -13.62
CA PRO A 21 3.85 4.18 -14.75
C PRO A 21 4.29 3.39 -15.98
N ALA A 22 3.93 3.88 -17.17
CA ALA A 22 4.29 3.19 -18.41
C ALA A 22 5.82 3.07 -18.61
N TRP A 23 6.60 4.05 -18.13
CA TRP A 23 8.06 3.98 -18.18
C TRP A 23 8.61 2.87 -17.28
N PHE A 24 8.03 2.67 -16.09
CA PHE A 24 8.49 1.64 -15.16
C PHE A 24 8.26 0.23 -15.74
N LEU A 25 7.07 0.00 -16.29
CA LEU A 25 6.75 -1.28 -16.95
C LEU A 25 7.66 -1.53 -18.16
N LYS A 26 7.91 -0.49 -18.98
CA LYS A 26 8.80 -0.59 -20.14
C LYS A 26 10.24 -0.92 -19.73
N ASP A 27 10.76 -0.25 -18.71
CA ASP A 27 12.13 -0.47 -18.23
C ASP A 27 12.25 -1.90 -17.63
N ALA A 28 11.23 -2.37 -16.92
CA ALA A 28 11.19 -3.73 -16.38
C ALA A 28 11.08 -4.79 -17.49
N ASP A 29 10.29 -4.55 -18.54
CA ASP A 29 10.17 -5.46 -19.70
C ASP A 29 11.47 -5.49 -20.53
N ALA A 30 12.19 -4.37 -20.61
CA ALA A 30 13.50 -4.30 -21.27
C ALA A 30 14.59 -5.07 -20.49
N ALA A 31 14.47 -5.19 -19.17
CA ALA A 31 15.35 -6.02 -18.34
C ALA A 31 15.07 -7.52 -18.48
N GLY A 32 13.91 -7.89 -19.04
CA GLY A 32 13.52 -9.27 -19.28
C GLY A 32 12.02 -9.49 -19.09
N ALA A 33 11.52 -10.57 -19.70
CA ALA A 33 10.16 -11.04 -19.46
C ALA A 33 9.95 -11.37 -17.97
N PRO A 34 8.70 -11.34 -17.47
CA PRO A 34 8.39 -11.77 -16.11
C PRO A 34 8.98 -13.16 -15.83
N SER A 35 9.83 -13.26 -14.80
CA SER A 35 10.57 -14.50 -14.49
C SER A 35 9.68 -15.61 -13.92
N PHE A 36 8.42 -15.31 -13.64
CA PHE A 36 7.43 -16.25 -13.11
C PHE A 36 6.13 -16.16 -13.89
N GLY A 37 5.46 -17.31 -14.07
CA GLY A 37 4.08 -17.34 -14.53
C GLY A 37 3.16 -16.62 -13.54
N TRP A 38 2.03 -16.12 -14.02
CA TRP A 38 1.06 -15.48 -13.13
C TRP A 38 0.49 -16.49 -12.15
N SER A 39 0.37 -16.11 -10.87
CA SER A 39 -0.21 -16.96 -9.83
C SER A 39 -1.17 -16.17 -8.94
N SER A 40 -2.14 -16.87 -8.34
CA SER A 40 -3.02 -16.34 -7.30
C SER A 40 -2.95 -17.27 -6.09
N ASN A 41 -2.69 -16.71 -4.90
CA ASN A 41 -2.58 -17.49 -3.65
C ASN A 41 -1.59 -18.67 -3.72
N GLY A 42 -0.51 -18.54 -4.49
CA GLY A 42 0.50 -19.60 -4.68
C GLY A 42 0.17 -20.61 -5.77
N GLU A 43 -1.00 -20.54 -6.38
CA GLU A 43 -1.42 -21.42 -7.48
C GLU A 43 -1.22 -20.72 -8.83
N ALA A 44 -0.59 -21.41 -9.79
CA ALA A 44 -0.40 -20.89 -11.14
C ALA A 44 -1.75 -20.64 -11.84
N LEU A 45 -1.88 -19.49 -12.49
CA LEU A 45 -3.00 -19.21 -13.38
C LEU A 45 -2.75 -19.88 -14.72
N LEU A 46 -3.69 -20.72 -15.17
CA LEU A 46 -3.52 -21.55 -16.37
C LEU A 46 -4.20 -20.95 -17.61
N ASN A 47 -3.70 -21.29 -18.79
CA ASN A 47 -4.27 -20.97 -20.11
C ASN A 47 -5.45 -21.92 -20.44
N ARG A 48 -5.82 -22.13 -21.71
CA ARG A 48 -6.91 -23.07 -22.08
C ARG A 48 -6.44 -24.51 -22.22
N ASP A 49 -5.13 -24.70 -22.33
CA ASP A 49 -4.43 -25.96 -22.55
C ASP A 49 -3.79 -26.47 -21.24
N ASP A 50 -4.26 -25.97 -20.09
CA ASP A 50 -3.76 -26.24 -18.74
C ASP A 50 -2.27 -25.91 -18.50
N GLU A 51 -1.68 -25.03 -19.32
CA GLU A 51 -0.31 -24.55 -19.13
C GLU A 51 -0.28 -23.23 -18.34
N PRO A 52 0.78 -22.94 -17.57
CA PRO A 52 0.93 -21.67 -16.87
C PRO A 52 0.86 -20.45 -17.81
N LEU A 53 0.14 -19.41 -17.39
CA LEU A 53 0.05 -18.16 -18.14
C LEU A 53 1.40 -17.42 -18.11
N HIS A 54 2.05 -17.39 -19.27
CA HIS A 54 3.20 -16.56 -19.56
C HIS A 54 2.84 -15.46 -20.56
N PHE A 55 3.41 -14.27 -20.36
CA PHE A 55 3.27 -13.14 -21.28
C PHE A 55 4.65 -12.58 -21.58
N ALA A 56 4.83 -12.08 -22.82
CA ALA A 56 6.06 -11.42 -23.21
C ALA A 56 6.29 -10.09 -22.47
N GLU A 57 5.20 -9.44 -22.05
CA GLU A 57 5.21 -8.15 -21.34
C GLU A 57 4.42 -8.25 -20.03
N ARG A 58 4.80 -7.41 -19.05
CA ARG A 58 4.04 -7.25 -17.81
C ARG A 58 2.65 -6.69 -18.09
N GLN A 59 1.67 -7.20 -17.34
CA GLN A 59 0.27 -6.84 -17.55
C GLN A 59 -0.05 -5.51 -16.90
N ARG A 60 -0.61 -4.60 -17.70
CA ARG A 60 -0.95 -3.25 -17.26
C ARG A 60 -2.20 -3.28 -16.41
N LEU A 61 -2.16 -2.55 -15.31
CA LEU A 61 -3.31 -2.24 -14.45
C LEU A 61 -3.69 -0.78 -14.68
N LEU A 62 -4.93 -0.54 -15.08
CA LEU A 62 -5.44 0.78 -15.45
C LEU A 62 -6.62 1.17 -14.57
N VAL A 63 -6.74 2.47 -14.26
CA VAL A 63 -7.91 3.04 -13.58
C VAL A 63 -8.55 4.13 -14.46
N PRO A 64 -9.89 4.28 -14.46
CA PRO A 64 -10.55 5.37 -15.17
C PRO A 64 -10.10 6.74 -14.65
N ALA A 65 -9.47 7.54 -15.50
CA ALA A 65 -8.95 8.85 -15.10
C ALA A 65 -9.08 9.90 -16.20
N CYS A 66 -9.22 11.16 -15.78
CA CYS A 66 -9.31 12.30 -16.68
C CYS A 66 -7.90 12.84 -16.99
N ARG A 67 -7.76 13.53 -18.13
CA ARG A 67 -6.47 14.09 -18.58
C ARG A 67 -5.78 14.98 -17.54
N SER A 68 -6.55 15.80 -16.83
CA SER A 68 -6.02 16.73 -15.82
C SER A 68 -5.46 16.00 -14.60
N CYS A 69 -6.15 14.96 -14.10
CA CYS A 69 -5.64 14.15 -13.00
C CYS A 69 -4.39 13.38 -13.42
N ASN A 70 -4.36 12.78 -14.62
CA ASN A 70 -3.15 12.09 -15.12
C ASN A 70 -1.95 13.04 -15.19
N ALA A 71 -2.13 14.25 -15.73
CA ALA A 71 -1.04 15.23 -15.81
C ALA A 71 -0.53 15.65 -14.42
N THR A 72 -1.44 15.73 -13.44
CA THR A 72 -1.08 16.04 -12.05
C THR A 72 -0.30 14.88 -11.42
N LEU A 73 -0.76 13.64 -11.64
CA LEU A 73 -0.07 12.45 -11.13
C LEU A 73 1.35 12.31 -11.72
N ASP A 74 1.50 12.50 -13.03
CA ASP A 74 2.80 12.49 -13.71
C ASP A 74 3.76 13.53 -13.13
N THR A 75 3.28 14.77 -12.95
CA THR A 75 4.11 15.88 -12.45
C THR A 75 4.51 15.69 -11.01
N ARG A 76 3.61 15.20 -10.16
CA ARG A 76 3.79 15.17 -8.72
C ARG A 76 4.42 13.89 -8.19
N PHE A 77 4.16 12.75 -8.82
CA PHE A 77 4.57 11.45 -8.31
C PHE A 77 5.52 10.73 -9.26
N GLU A 78 5.25 10.74 -10.56
CA GLU A 78 6.04 9.92 -11.49
C GLU A 78 7.37 10.56 -11.85
N LYS A 79 7.37 11.82 -12.31
CA LYS A 79 8.60 12.52 -12.70
C LYS A 79 9.61 12.66 -11.56
N PRO A 80 9.23 13.06 -10.32
CA PRO A 80 10.19 13.19 -9.24
C PRO A 80 10.85 11.85 -8.86
N ALA A 81 10.09 10.75 -8.89
CA ALA A 81 10.60 9.43 -8.49
C ALA A 81 11.37 8.70 -9.60
N LYS A 82 11.17 9.08 -10.87
CA LYS A 82 11.57 8.28 -12.03
C LYS A 82 13.03 7.84 -12.04
N GLU A 83 13.97 8.78 -11.94
CA GLU A 83 15.40 8.46 -12.04
C GLU A 83 15.92 7.74 -10.79
N ILE A 84 15.31 8.00 -9.63
CA ILE A 84 15.62 7.32 -8.36
C ILE A 84 15.17 5.86 -8.46
N VAL A 85 13.93 5.60 -8.89
CA VAL A 85 13.39 4.25 -9.09
C VAL A 85 14.20 3.49 -10.13
N ARG A 86 14.62 4.13 -11.23
CA ARG A 86 15.49 3.51 -12.23
C ARG A 86 16.85 3.09 -11.69
N ARG A 87 17.37 3.82 -10.70
CA ARG A 87 18.63 3.51 -10.02
C ARG A 87 18.46 2.38 -9.01
N LEU A 88 17.40 2.43 -8.19
CA LEU A 88 17.20 1.54 -7.04
C LEU A 88 16.51 0.22 -7.40
N ALA A 89 15.42 0.25 -8.16
CA ALA A 89 14.56 -0.92 -8.38
C ALA A 89 15.30 -2.11 -9.05
N PRO A 90 16.19 -1.92 -10.06
CA PRO A 90 16.94 -3.03 -10.64
C PRO A 90 17.91 -3.71 -9.67
N ASN A 91 18.31 -3.00 -8.60
CA ASN A 91 19.25 -3.47 -7.59
C ASN A 91 18.53 -3.92 -6.31
N SER A 92 17.29 -4.41 -6.42
CA SER A 92 16.48 -4.80 -5.24
C SER A 92 16.34 -3.69 -4.20
N TRP A 93 16.28 -2.44 -4.68
CA TRP A 93 16.19 -1.22 -3.87
C TRP A 93 17.40 -0.92 -2.97
N VAL A 94 18.53 -1.59 -3.24
CA VAL A 94 19.83 -1.32 -2.63
C VAL A 94 20.49 -0.13 -3.32
N GLY A 95 21.05 0.76 -2.51
CA GLY A 95 21.82 1.94 -2.90
C GLY A 95 21.45 3.16 -2.07
N ASP A 96 22.47 3.93 -1.68
CA ASP A 96 22.30 5.20 -0.94
C ASP A 96 21.31 6.15 -1.62
N ALA A 97 20.40 6.73 -0.84
CA ALA A 97 19.55 7.81 -1.31
C ALA A 97 19.28 8.84 -0.20
N GLU A 98 19.18 10.10 -0.60
CA GLU A 98 18.86 11.20 0.31
C GLU A 98 17.39 11.13 0.78
N ALA A 99 17.07 11.77 1.91
CA ALA A 99 15.69 11.82 2.40
C ALA A 99 14.68 12.36 1.38
N ARG A 100 15.04 13.36 0.58
CA ARG A 100 14.14 13.87 -0.49
C ARG A 100 13.89 12.84 -1.60
N GLU A 101 14.85 11.96 -1.86
CA GLU A 101 14.71 10.91 -2.87
C GLU A 101 13.79 9.80 -2.36
N TRP A 102 14.00 9.35 -1.12
CA TRP A 102 13.09 8.40 -0.47
C TRP A 102 11.67 8.96 -0.31
N ALA A 103 11.51 10.27 -0.13
CA ALA A 103 10.20 10.92 -0.03
C ALA A 103 9.47 10.85 -1.38
N ALA A 104 10.20 11.12 -2.48
CA ALA A 104 9.65 10.98 -3.83
C ALA A 104 9.25 9.53 -4.14
N VAL A 105 10.08 8.55 -3.75
CA VAL A 105 9.78 7.12 -3.88
C VAL A 105 8.56 6.72 -3.03
N GLY A 106 8.47 7.22 -1.80
CA GLY A 106 7.34 6.98 -0.90
C GLY A 106 6.02 7.49 -1.47
N LEU A 107 6.00 8.74 -1.97
CA LEU A 107 4.85 9.31 -2.66
C LEU A 107 4.44 8.49 -3.89
N TRP A 108 5.43 8.08 -4.69
CA TRP A 108 5.20 7.24 -5.88
C TRP A 108 4.57 5.90 -5.53
N PHE A 109 5.07 5.22 -4.49
CA PHE A 109 4.48 3.98 -4.01
C PHE A 109 3.08 4.20 -3.43
N ALA A 110 2.85 5.25 -2.63
CA ALA A 110 1.52 5.54 -2.11
C ALA A 110 0.48 5.70 -3.25
N LYS A 111 0.83 6.41 -4.33
CA LYS A 111 0.00 6.49 -5.55
C LYS A 111 -0.29 5.10 -6.12
N ILE A 112 0.72 4.26 -6.27
CA ILE A 112 0.56 2.90 -6.80
C ILE A 112 -0.35 2.06 -5.91
N LEU A 113 -0.10 2.00 -4.61
CA LEU A 113 -0.85 1.16 -3.68
C LEU A 113 -2.33 1.60 -3.59
N LEU A 114 -2.61 2.91 -3.53
CA LEU A 114 -3.98 3.44 -3.55
C LEU A 114 -4.72 3.01 -4.82
N LEU A 115 -4.12 3.22 -5.99
CA LEU A 115 -4.78 2.95 -7.27
C LEU A 115 -4.84 1.45 -7.60
N ALA A 116 -3.89 0.64 -7.13
CA ALA A 116 -3.82 -0.79 -7.41
C ALA A 116 -5.03 -1.56 -6.85
N THR A 117 -5.52 -1.13 -5.70
CA THR A 117 -6.64 -1.76 -5.00
C THR A 117 -7.97 -1.04 -5.24
N HIS A 118 -8.01 -0.01 -6.07
CA HIS A 118 -9.25 0.69 -6.38
C HIS A 118 -10.25 -0.26 -7.08
N PRO A 119 -11.56 -0.25 -6.74
CA PRO A 119 -12.54 -1.21 -7.30
C PRO A 119 -12.65 -1.23 -8.84
N LEU A 120 -12.39 -0.06 -9.45
CA LEU A 120 -12.37 0.14 -10.90
C LEU A 120 -10.99 -0.03 -11.55
N ALA A 121 -9.96 -0.43 -10.79
CA ALA A 121 -8.69 -0.85 -11.37
C ALA A 121 -8.89 -2.15 -12.14
N MET A 122 -8.40 -2.19 -13.38
CA MET A 122 -8.59 -3.34 -14.26
C MET A 122 -7.30 -3.76 -14.96
N HIS A 123 -6.97 -5.05 -14.86
CA HIS A 123 -6.02 -5.66 -15.76
C HIS A 123 -6.67 -5.87 -17.13
N GLN A 124 -5.87 -5.70 -18.20
CA GLN A 124 -6.36 -5.92 -19.56
C GLN A 124 -6.74 -7.37 -19.83
N HIS A 125 -6.02 -8.33 -19.23
CA HIS A 125 -6.29 -9.75 -19.41
C HIS A 125 -7.40 -10.25 -18.45
N PRO A 126 -8.53 -10.79 -18.96
CA PRO A 126 -9.67 -11.16 -18.11
C PRO A 126 -9.36 -12.18 -17.03
N LYS A 127 -8.49 -13.18 -17.31
CA LYS A 127 -8.14 -14.18 -16.28
C LYS A 127 -7.38 -13.56 -15.12
N ILE A 128 -6.48 -12.60 -15.39
CA ILE A 128 -5.72 -11.93 -14.33
C ILE A 128 -6.63 -10.97 -13.58
N ASN A 129 -7.48 -10.25 -14.30
CA ASN A 129 -8.41 -9.29 -13.71
C ASN A 129 -9.37 -9.90 -12.69
N LYS A 130 -9.70 -11.19 -12.82
CA LYS A 130 -10.51 -11.94 -11.85
C LYS A 130 -9.84 -12.10 -10.49
N HIS A 131 -8.51 -12.11 -10.47
CA HIS A 131 -7.69 -12.26 -9.24
C HIS A 131 -7.16 -10.92 -8.74
N ARG A 132 -7.64 -9.79 -9.27
CA ARG A 132 -7.23 -8.48 -8.76
C ARG A 132 -7.64 -8.32 -7.31
N ILE A 133 -6.80 -7.66 -6.54
CA ILE A 133 -7.10 -7.31 -5.16
C ILE A 133 -7.96 -6.04 -5.18
N ILE A 134 -9.11 -6.09 -4.52
CA ILE A 134 -9.98 -4.93 -4.31
C ILE A 134 -9.83 -4.55 -2.84
N GLY A 135 -9.45 -3.31 -2.59
CA GLY A 135 -9.32 -2.75 -1.25
C GLY A 135 -10.51 -1.87 -0.89
N ASP A 136 -10.54 -1.44 0.36
CA ASP A 136 -11.63 -0.69 0.97
C ASP A 136 -11.37 0.84 0.91
N TRP A 137 -10.71 1.31 -0.15
CA TRP A 137 -10.34 2.72 -0.31
C TRP A 137 -11.47 3.52 -0.97
N GLU A 138 -11.91 4.57 -0.30
CA GLU A 138 -12.90 5.53 -0.81
C GLU A 138 -12.29 6.75 -1.50
N THR A 139 -13.08 7.44 -2.33
CA THR A 139 -12.65 8.59 -3.17
C THR A 139 -11.95 9.70 -2.37
N GLU A 140 -12.38 9.96 -1.14
CA GLU A 140 -11.77 10.95 -0.25
C GLU A 140 -10.29 10.68 0.05
N HIS A 141 -9.88 9.42 0.12
CA HIS A 141 -8.47 9.03 0.28
C HIS A 141 -7.60 9.35 -0.94
N PHE A 142 -8.20 9.69 -2.09
CA PHE A 142 -7.50 10.05 -3.32
C PHE A 142 -7.43 11.57 -3.54
N SER A 143 -8.18 12.37 -2.79
CA SER A 143 -8.30 13.81 -2.98
C SER A 143 -6.95 14.53 -2.93
N TRP A 144 -6.14 14.17 -1.94
CA TRP A 144 -4.80 14.70 -1.74
C TRP A 144 -3.87 14.42 -2.91
N LEU A 145 -4.15 13.44 -3.79
CA LEU A 145 -3.30 13.17 -4.96
C LEU A 145 -3.31 14.32 -5.97
N ILE A 146 -4.37 15.13 -6.02
CA ILE A 146 -4.59 16.11 -7.10
C ILE A 146 -4.73 17.56 -6.66
N ASP A 147 -4.91 17.83 -5.37
CA ASP A 147 -5.09 19.19 -4.86
C ASP A 147 -3.78 19.89 -4.43
N GLY A 148 -2.67 19.15 -4.43
CA GLY A 148 -1.34 19.66 -4.06
C GLY A 148 -1.04 19.66 -2.57
N THR A 149 -1.97 19.21 -1.72
CA THR A 149 -1.74 19.04 -0.28
C THR A 149 -0.76 17.89 -0.01
N PRO A 150 0.04 17.92 1.06
CA PRO A 150 0.90 16.78 1.43
C PRO A 150 0.07 15.50 1.69
N PRO A 151 0.68 14.31 1.80
CA PRO A 151 -0.02 13.13 2.29
C PRO A 151 -0.78 13.44 3.59
N PRO A 152 -2.00 12.91 3.78
CA PRO A 152 -2.74 13.07 5.02
C PRO A 152 -1.89 12.55 6.20
N PRO A 153 -1.90 13.22 7.37
CA PRO A 153 -1.10 12.80 8.53
C PRO A 153 -1.49 11.40 9.05
N ASP A 154 -2.73 10.99 8.79
CA ASP A 154 -3.25 9.67 9.14
C ASP A 154 -2.98 8.60 8.06
N LEU A 155 -2.14 8.89 7.06
CA LEU A 155 -1.74 7.94 6.01
C LEU A 155 -0.26 7.59 6.21
N SER A 156 0.06 6.32 6.45
CA SER A 156 1.45 5.88 6.58
C SER A 156 1.82 4.87 5.53
N LEU A 157 3.04 4.99 5.01
CA LEU A 157 3.66 4.00 4.14
C LEU A 157 4.92 3.46 4.81
N TRP A 158 4.86 2.22 5.27
CA TRP A 158 6.03 1.54 5.80
C TRP A 158 6.72 0.71 4.74
N ALA A 159 8.05 0.76 4.75
CA ALA A 159 8.92 -0.02 3.88
C ALA A 159 9.93 -0.81 4.73
N PHE A 160 10.14 -2.08 4.40
CA PHE A 160 11.26 -2.85 4.95
C PHE A 160 11.90 -3.73 3.89
N ARG A 161 13.17 -4.08 4.10
CA ARG A 161 13.92 -4.97 3.23
C ARG A 161 13.37 -6.40 3.35
N ALA A 162 12.87 -6.94 2.24
CA ALA A 162 12.10 -8.17 2.26
C ALA A 162 12.67 -9.27 1.35
N GLU A 163 12.67 -10.50 1.85
CA GLU A 163 12.74 -11.71 1.03
C GLU A 163 11.35 -12.07 0.48
N ARG A 164 11.31 -12.82 -0.63
CA ARG A 164 10.05 -13.25 -1.26
C ARG A 164 9.38 -14.41 -0.51
N GLU A 165 10.09 -15.07 0.38
CA GLU A 165 9.59 -16.24 1.09
C GLU A 165 8.83 -15.85 2.37
N LYS A 166 7.87 -16.71 2.74
CA LYS A 166 7.20 -16.59 4.04
C LYS A 166 8.12 -17.14 5.11
N GLY A 167 8.27 -16.39 6.19
CA GLY A 167 8.95 -16.81 7.40
C GLY A 167 8.05 -16.75 8.62
N THR A 168 8.66 -16.81 9.79
CA THR A 168 7.95 -16.58 11.06
C THR A 168 7.74 -15.08 11.24
N PRO A 169 6.50 -14.60 11.43
CA PRO A 169 6.26 -13.19 11.74
C PRO A 169 7.00 -12.79 13.02
N THR A 170 7.73 -11.69 12.97
CA THR A 170 8.47 -11.12 14.10
C THR A 170 7.61 -10.17 14.92
N ALA A 171 6.54 -9.62 14.32
CA ALA A 171 5.63 -8.69 14.96
C ALA A 171 4.15 -8.99 14.66
N ARG A 172 3.27 -8.52 15.54
CA ARG A 172 1.81 -8.54 15.38
C ARG A 172 1.27 -7.16 15.70
N VAL A 173 0.42 -6.62 14.84
CA VAL A 173 -0.19 -5.30 15.03
C VAL A 173 -1.70 -5.43 14.90
N LEU A 174 -2.45 -4.85 15.84
CA LEU A 174 -3.91 -4.73 15.71
C LEU A 174 -4.20 -3.59 14.76
N LEU A 175 -4.93 -3.86 13.68
CA LEU A 175 -5.40 -2.81 12.79
C LEU A 175 -6.85 -3.12 12.45
N PRO A 176 -7.84 -2.43 13.04
CA PRO A 176 -9.24 -2.67 12.69
C PRO A 176 -9.47 -2.47 11.18
N LYS A 177 -10.50 -3.12 10.63
CA LYS A 177 -11.00 -2.73 9.30
C LYS A 177 -11.90 -1.50 9.42
N VAL A 178 -12.70 -1.47 10.48
CA VAL A 178 -13.64 -0.39 10.79
C VAL A 178 -13.64 -0.15 12.30
N VAL A 179 -13.71 1.12 12.70
CA VAL A 179 -13.95 1.54 14.09
C VAL A 179 -15.36 2.12 14.18
N GLN A 180 -16.14 1.67 15.15
CA GLN A 180 -17.46 2.22 15.47
C GLN A 180 -17.33 3.18 16.67
N LEU A 181 -17.83 4.40 16.49
CA LEU A 181 -17.87 5.44 17.52
C LEU A 181 -19.19 5.39 18.30
N ASP A 182 -19.25 6.05 19.46
CA ASP A 182 -20.43 6.05 20.33
C ASP A 182 -21.71 6.60 19.68
N ASP A 183 -21.55 7.50 18.70
CA ASP A 183 -22.67 8.07 17.95
C ASP A 183 -23.23 7.12 16.89
N GLY A 184 -22.68 5.91 16.80
CA GLY A 184 -23.05 4.87 15.84
C GLY A 184 -22.39 5.03 14.47
N SER A 185 -21.61 6.09 14.25
CA SER A 185 -20.86 6.25 13.01
C SER A 185 -19.68 5.27 12.93
N THR A 186 -19.25 4.98 11.71
CA THR A 186 -18.15 4.06 11.46
C THR A 186 -17.07 4.72 10.63
N THR A 187 -15.81 4.49 11.01
CA THR A 187 -14.64 5.03 10.30
C THR A 187 -13.80 3.87 9.76
N PRO A 188 -13.51 3.82 8.44
CA PRO A 188 -12.72 2.75 7.85
C PRO A 188 -11.22 2.95 8.09
N PHE A 189 -10.51 1.84 8.18
CA PHE A 189 -9.05 1.77 8.32
C PHE A 189 -8.50 0.91 7.16
N PRO A 190 -8.49 1.41 5.91
CA PRO A 190 -8.04 0.65 4.76
C PRO A 190 -6.52 0.38 4.81
N MET A 191 -6.13 -0.76 4.24
CA MET A 191 -4.73 -1.20 4.16
C MET A 191 -4.48 -1.87 2.81
N THR A 192 -3.36 -1.55 2.19
CA THR A 192 -2.83 -2.26 1.03
C THR A 192 -1.39 -2.65 1.30
N MET A 193 -1.01 -3.87 0.93
CA MET A 193 0.36 -4.36 1.04
C MET A 193 0.81 -4.91 -0.30
N ILE A 194 2.06 -4.64 -0.68
CA ILE A 194 2.72 -5.26 -1.83
C ILE A 194 4.15 -5.61 -1.49
N THR A 195 4.61 -6.73 -2.03
CA THR A 195 6.02 -7.13 -1.98
C THR A 195 6.57 -7.12 -3.39
N LEU A 196 7.66 -6.40 -3.58
CA LEU A 196 8.50 -6.45 -4.77
C LEU A 196 9.81 -7.14 -4.42
N GLU A 197 10.68 -7.33 -5.41
CA GLU A 197 12.03 -7.82 -5.14
C GLU A 197 12.78 -6.87 -4.22
N GLY A 198 13.21 -7.37 -3.05
CA GLY A 198 14.01 -6.62 -2.06
C GLY A 198 13.23 -5.73 -1.10
N ILE A 199 11.94 -5.47 -1.33
CA ILE A 199 11.15 -4.52 -0.52
C ILE A 199 9.72 -4.99 -0.30
N CYS A 200 9.21 -4.83 0.93
CA CYS A 200 7.81 -4.97 1.26
C CYS A 200 7.27 -3.62 1.72
N LEU A 201 6.09 -3.26 1.22
CA LEU A 201 5.44 -1.97 1.42
C LEU A 201 4.04 -2.20 1.99
N THR A 202 3.71 -1.48 3.05
CA THR A 202 2.36 -1.46 3.62
C THR A 202 1.87 -0.02 3.73
N LEU A 203 0.78 0.29 3.01
CA LEU A 203 0.07 1.56 3.09
C LEU A 203 -1.16 1.39 4.00
N VAL A 204 -1.31 2.24 5.01
CA VAL A 204 -2.44 2.21 5.94
C VAL A 204 -2.99 3.61 6.16
N TYR A 205 -4.31 3.74 6.16
CA TYR A 205 -5.01 4.91 6.68
C TYR A 205 -5.54 4.61 8.08
N HIS A 206 -5.21 5.46 9.05
CA HIS A 206 -5.45 5.27 10.48
C HIS A 206 -5.99 6.54 11.16
N PRO A 207 -7.15 7.04 10.72
CA PRO A 207 -7.67 8.36 11.10
C PRO A 207 -7.77 8.52 12.61
N GLY A 208 -7.00 9.45 13.17
CA GLY A 208 -7.05 9.82 14.59
C GLY A 208 -6.63 8.70 15.55
N TRP A 209 -5.98 7.64 15.08
CA TRP A 209 -5.47 6.56 15.92
C TRP A 209 -4.09 6.09 15.45
N ALA A 210 -3.06 6.68 16.06
CA ALA A 210 -1.67 6.43 15.71
C ALA A 210 -1.28 4.95 15.76
N ILE A 211 -0.30 4.58 14.94
CA ILE A 211 0.26 3.22 14.87
C ILE A 211 1.73 3.28 15.27
N ASP A 212 2.07 2.62 16.38
CA ASP A 212 3.46 2.40 16.80
C ASP A 212 4.01 1.19 16.06
N HIS A 213 4.57 1.44 14.87
CA HIS A 213 5.01 0.36 13.99
C HIS A 213 6.26 -0.35 14.55
N PRO A 214 6.17 -1.65 14.93
CA PRO A 214 7.25 -2.39 15.62
C PRO A 214 8.58 -2.30 14.91
N LEU A 215 8.57 -2.56 13.61
CA LEU A 215 9.81 -2.62 12.85
C LEU A 215 10.43 -1.22 12.70
N VAL A 216 9.65 -0.14 12.78
CA VAL A 216 10.23 1.21 12.77
C VAL A 216 10.87 1.50 14.13
N ALA A 217 10.18 1.16 15.23
CA ALA A 217 10.71 1.33 16.58
C ALA A 217 12.02 0.55 16.82
N GLU A 218 12.18 -0.61 16.17
CA GLU A 218 13.37 -1.45 16.23
C GLU A 218 14.45 -1.09 15.19
N GLY A 219 14.22 -0.10 14.32
CA GLY A 219 15.15 0.28 13.26
C GLY A 219 15.25 -0.74 12.12
N ALA A 220 14.25 -1.60 11.95
CA ALA A 220 14.15 -2.64 10.93
C ALA A 220 13.24 -2.27 9.72
N ALA A 221 12.56 -1.13 9.78
CA ALA A 221 11.71 -0.57 8.74
C ALA A 221 11.77 0.95 8.75
N TRP A 222 11.28 1.55 7.68
CA TRP A 222 11.15 3.00 7.52
C TRP A 222 9.69 3.40 7.31
N GLU A 223 9.34 4.62 7.70
CA GLU A 223 8.09 5.29 7.30
C GLU A 223 8.46 6.36 6.25
N LEU A 224 7.84 6.30 5.07
CA LEU A 224 8.32 7.04 3.91
C LEU A 224 7.55 8.34 3.61
N LEU A 225 6.37 8.58 4.21
CA LEU A 225 5.53 9.74 3.88
C LEU A 225 5.78 10.95 4.78
N HIS A 226 6.07 10.72 6.05
CA HIS A 226 6.16 11.75 7.09
C HIS A 226 7.50 11.77 7.80
N ASN A 227 8.15 10.61 7.98
CA ASN A 227 9.44 10.48 8.68
C ASN A 227 10.51 9.85 7.78
N THR A 228 10.69 10.45 6.60
CA THR A 228 11.51 9.87 5.55
C THR A 228 12.99 9.73 5.96
N PRO A 229 13.59 8.54 5.77
CA PRO A 229 14.98 8.25 6.14
C PRO A 229 15.97 8.75 5.08
N GLU A 230 17.24 8.81 5.45
CA GLU A 230 18.39 8.88 4.53
C GLU A 230 19.22 7.60 4.70
N GLY A 231 19.74 7.05 3.60
CA GLY A 231 20.62 5.88 3.60
C GLY A 231 20.23 4.80 2.59
N ASP A 232 20.76 3.60 2.80
CA ASP A 232 20.57 2.44 1.93
C ASP A 232 19.59 1.44 2.57
N LEU A 233 18.63 0.93 1.80
CA LEU A 233 17.72 -0.12 2.27
C LEU A 233 18.47 -1.40 2.68
N ALA A 234 19.67 -1.63 2.14
CA ALA A 234 20.54 -2.73 2.54
C ALA A 234 21.01 -2.67 3.99
N ASP A 235 20.99 -1.51 4.63
CA ASP A 235 21.33 -1.34 6.04
C ASP A 235 20.25 -1.90 6.97
N LEU A 236 19.04 -2.11 6.45
CA LEU A 236 17.97 -2.80 7.17
C LEU A 236 18.19 -4.33 7.15
N PRO A 237 17.79 -5.04 8.23
CA PRO A 237 17.78 -6.49 8.24
C PRO A 237 16.86 -7.02 7.13
N LEU A 238 17.29 -8.11 6.49
CA LEU A 238 16.45 -8.84 5.55
C LEU A 238 15.39 -9.63 6.36
N LEU A 239 14.11 -9.37 6.07
CA LEU A 239 12.98 -9.99 6.79
C LEU A 239 12.05 -10.73 5.82
N PRO A 240 11.32 -11.77 6.28
CA PRO A 240 10.26 -12.37 5.49
C PRO A 240 9.18 -11.34 5.15
N PHE A 241 8.55 -11.42 3.98
CA PHE A 241 7.55 -10.41 3.60
C PHE A 241 6.34 -10.37 4.56
N ASN A 242 6.10 -11.45 5.31
CA ASN A 242 5.09 -11.55 6.36
C ASN A 242 5.66 -11.30 7.77
N ALA A 243 6.77 -10.56 7.89
CA ALA A 243 7.37 -10.18 9.18
C ALA A 243 6.36 -9.54 10.13
N ILE A 244 5.39 -8.79 9.59
CA ILE A 244 4.26 -8.26 10.35
C ILE A 244 3.01 -9.09 10.07
N ASN A 245 2.40 -9.58 11.14
CA ASN A 245 1.06 -10.13 11.10
C ASN A 245 0.04 -9.06 11.51
N TRP A 246 -0.59 -8.44 10.51
CA TRP A 246 -1.68 -7.49 10.68
C TRP A 246 -2.97 -8.21 11.10
N ARG A 247 -3.35 -8.09 12.38
CA ARG A 247 -4.62 -8.60 12.90
C ARG A 247 -5.73 -7.62 12.56
N ARG A 248 -6.61 -8.04 11.66
CA ARG A 248 -7.66 -7.21 11.05
C ARG A 248 -9.07 -7.59 11.53
N PRO A 249 -9.48 -7.30 12.78
CA PRO A 249 -10.86 -7.51 13.20
C PRO A 249 -11.80 -6.68 12.31
N ASN A 250 -12.99 -7.22 12.03
CA ASN A 250 -13.93 -6.56 11.12
C ASN A 250 -14.43 -5.23 11.68
N THR A 251 -14.76 -5.19 12.97
CA THR A 251 -15.22 -3.99 13.66
C THR A 251 -14.59 -3.95 15.05
N VAL A 252 -14.09 -2.78 15.44
CA VAL A 252 -13.71 -2.46 16.82
C VAL A 252 -14.67 -1.38 17.32
N VAL A 253 -15.24 -1.57 18.51
CA VAL A 253 -16.13 -0.58 19.14
C VAL A 253 -15.35 0.11 20.24
N LEU A 254 -15.29 1.44 20.20
CA LEU A 254 -14.65 2.21 21.26
C LEU A 254 -15.52 2.21 22.53
N GLU A 255 -14.90 2.39 23.70
CA GLU A 255 -15.63 2.68 24.93
C GLU A 255 -16.28 4.07 24.91
N ASP A 256 -17.37 4.23 25.67
CA ASP A 256 -18.13 5.49 25.72
C ASP A 256 -17.24 6.68 26.10
N GLY A 257 -17.30 7.73 25.30
CA GLY A 257 -16.54 8.97 25.46
C GLY A 257 -15.24 9.02 24.65
N LEU A 258 -14.79 7.90 24.09
CA LEU A 258 -13.55 7.83 23.31
C LEU A 258 -13.78 8.24 21.86
N ARG A 259 -12.76 8.90 21.28
CA ARG A 259 -12.81 9.47 19.93
C ARG A 259 -11.53 9.19 19.16
N LEU A 260 -11.65 9.21 17.83
CA LEU A 260 -10.52 9.19 16.90
C LEU A 260 -9.96 10.61 16.74
N ASP A 261 -9.35 11.15 17.79
CA ASP A 261 -8.82 12.51 17.85
C ASP A 261 -7.31 12.55 18.18
N GLY A 262 -6.65 11.40 18.09
CA GLY A 262 -5.23 11.24 18.39
C GLY A 262 -4.89 11.07 19.88
N THR A 263 -5.89 11.04 20.77
CA THR A 263 -5.66 10.85 22.21
C THR A 263 -5.60 9.37 22.64
N LEU A 264 -6.02 8.46 21.77
CA LEU A 264 -6.01 7.02 22.04
C LEU A 264 -4.56 6.49 22.15
N PRO A 265 -4.32 5.48 23.00
CA PRO A 265 -3.05 4.77 22.99
C PRO A 265 -2.81 4.16 21.61
N PRO A 266 -1.58 4.22 21.07
CA PRO A 266 -1.30 3.81 19.71
C PRO A 266 -1.51 2.31 19.50
N LEU A 267 -1.90 1.95 18.28
CA LEU A 267 -1.97 0.57 17.80
C LEU A 267 -0.54 0.04 17.62
N GLY A 268 0.03 -0.52 18.69
CA GLY A 268 1.39 -1.06 18.72
C GLY A 268 1.46 -2.58 18.62
N VAL A 269 2.60 -3.13 19.07
CA VAL A 269 2.86 -4.56 19.08
C VAL A 269 1.94 -5.30 20.05
N ILE A 270 1.21 -6.29 19.53
CA ILE A 270 0.56 -7.30 20.36
C ILE A 270 1.56 -8.44 20.61
N THR A 271 2.34 -8.32 21.68
CA THR A 271 3.39 -9.30 22.03
C THR A 271 2.84 -10.63 22.57
N GLY A 272 1.54 -10.74 22.84
CA GLY A 272 0.91 -11.96 23.34
C GLY A 272 -0.60 -11.98 23.19
N SER A 273 -1.21 -13.14 23.42
CA SER A 273 -2.61 -13.19 23.87
C SER A 273 -2.52 -13.21 25.40
N PRO A 274 -3.09 -12.23 26.12
CA PRO A 274 -4.09 -11.24 25.71
C PRO A 274 -3.53 -9.93 25.11
N ILE A 275 -4.42 -9.17 24.44
CA ILE A 275 -4.19 -7.78 23.99
C ILE A 275 -3.70 -6.93 25.17
N PRO A 276 -2.79 -5.94 24.96
CA PRO A 276 -2.36 -5.04 26.03
C PRO A 276 -3.54 -4.41 26.77
N GLY A 277 -3.48 -4.36 28.11
CA GLY A 277 -4.57 -3.85 28.95
C GLY A 277 -5.04 -2.45 28.56
N SER A 278 -4.11 -1.56 28.21
CA SER A 278 -4.43 -0.19 27.76
C SER A 278 -5.27 -0.14 26.48
N LEU A 279 -5.19 -1.15 25.61
CA LEU A 279 -6.06 -1.27 24.43
C LEU A 279 -7.39 -1.96 24.77
N ILE A 280 -7.42 -2.85 25.77
CA ILE A 280 -8.66 -3.43 26.29
C ILE A 280 -9.53 -2.33 26.91
N ASP A 281 -8.94 -1.44 27.71
CA ASP A 281 -9.64 -0.31 28.33
C ASP A 281 -10.20 0.71 27.32
N VAL A 282 -9.85 0.56 26.03
CA VAL A 282 -10.32 1.42 24.93
C VAL A 282 -11.34 0.70 24.05
N ILE A 283 -11.34 -0.63 24.07
CA ILE A 283 -12.13 -1.46 23.15
C ILE A 283 -13.19 -2.20 23.95
N ARG A 284 -14.47 -1.87 23.71
CA ARG A 284 -15.55 -2.78 24.08
C ARG A 284 -15.40 -4.02 23.23
N ALA A 285 -15.26 -5.17 23.89
CA ALA A 285 -15.08 -6.46 23.25
C ALA A 285 -16.12 -6.71 22.15
N ALA A 286 -15.76 -6.37 20.92
CA ALA A 286 -16.45 -6.80 19.72
C ALA A 286 -15.79 -8.12 19.34
N SER A 287 -16.56 -9.21 19.50
CA SER A 287 -16.18 -10.61 19.29
C SER A 287 -14.97 -10.79 18.37
N PHE A 288 -13.87 -11.29 18.93
CA PHE A 288 -12.67 -11.73 18.20
C PHE A 288 -12.94 -13.01 17.39
#